data_AF-A0A9D1S946-F1
#
_entry.id   AF-A0A9D1S946-F1
#
_cell.length_a   1.000
_cell.length_b   1.000
_cell.length_c   1.000
_cell.angle_alpha   90.00
_cell.angle_beta   90.00
_cell.angle_gamma   90.00
#
_symmetry.space_group_name_H-M   'P 1'
#
loop_
_entity.id
_entity.type
_entity.pdbx_description
1 polymer ?
#
loop_
_entity_poly.entity_id
_entity_poly.type
_entity_poly.pdbx_seq_one_letter_code
_entity_poly.pdbx_strand_id
1 'polypeptide(L)'
;VELPIEFVNKTQEEIEELASEKMLLESFSAYEIVFLKEEEGFCNEHYLLKEGEDGNIAIYKLDENEQESLYENTSIAVEYLPQTDQIQIKNGIKAYGKEQLNSILEDYE
;
A
#
# COMPACT_ATOMS: atom_id res chain seq x y z
N VAL A 1 13.92 6.31 -4.55
CA VAL A 1 15.25 5.70 -4.74
C VAL A 1 15.81 6.30 -6.01
N GLU A 2 16.91 7.04 -5.91
CA GLU A 2 17.59 7.56 -7.10
C GLU A 2 18.53 6.49 -7.63
N LEU A 3 18.51 6.23 -8.93
CA LEU A 3 19.43 5.29 -9.56
C LEU A 3 20.85 5.89 -9.55
N PRO A 4 21.88 5.11 -9.20
CA PRO A 4 23.27 5.54 -9.30
C PRO A 4 23.61 5.98 -10.72
N ILE A 5 24.23 7.15 -10.87
CA ILE A 5 24.76 7.63 -12.16
C ILE A 5 25.77 6.63 -12.74
N GLU A 6 26.37 5.79 -11.90
CA GLU A 6 27.34 4.76 -12.25
C GLU A 6 26.78 3.67 -13.17
N PHE A 7 25.45 3.54 -13.29
CA PHE A 7 24.79 2.63 -14.25
C PHE A 7 24.72 3.20 -15.68
N VAL A 8 25.01 4.48 -15.88
CA VAL A 8 24.93 5.11 -17.20
C VAL A 8 26.10 4.65 -18.09
N ASN A 9 25.79 4.27 -19.34
CA ASN A 9 26.74 3.73 -20.32
C ASN A 9 27.43 2.42 -19.90
N LYS A 10 26.77 1.62 -19.05
CA LYS A 10 27.23 0.29 -18.65
C LYS A 10 26.58 -0.80 -19.49
N THR A 11 27.31 -1.90 -19.68
CA THR A 11 26.73 -3.12 -20.25
C THR A 11 25.87 -3.84 -19.22
N GLN A 12 25.02 -4.77 -19.66
CA GLN A 12 24.22 -5.59 -18.77
C GLN A 12 25.10 -6.30 -17.72
N GLU A 13 26.21 -6.91 -18.15
CA GLU A 13 27.15 -7.61 -17.28
C GLU A 13 27.75 -6.68 -16.20
N GLU A 14 28.16 -5.46 -16.57
CA GLU A 14 28.68 -4.48 -15.62
C GLU A 14 27.61 -4.03 -14.61
N ILE A 15 26.35 -3.93 -15.04
CA ILE A 15 25.24 -3.56 -14.16
C ILE A 15 24.92 -4.69 -13.18
N GLU A 16 24.94 -5.95 -13.63
CA GLU A 16 24.74 -7.12 -12.78
C GLU A 16 25.83 -7.24 -11.71
N GLU A 17 27.09 -6.89 -12.02
CA GLU A 17 28.18 -6.86 -11.03
C GLU A 17 28.06 -5.71 -10.01
N LEU A 18 27.49 -4.57 -10.42
CA LEU A 18 27.29 -3.41 -9.55
C LEU A 18 26.00 -3.51 -8.72
N ALA A 19 25.02 -4.30 -9.16
CA ALA A 19 23.77 -4.50 -8.44
C ALA A 19 24.03 -5.25 -7.13
N SER A 20 23.39 -4.82 -6.03
CA SER A 20 23.42 -5.58 -4.77
C SER A 20 22.76 -6.94 -4.97
N GLU A 21 23.20 -7.98 -4.23
CA GLU A 21 22.64 -9.35 -4.29
C GLU A 21 21.12 -9.43 -4.08
N LYS A 22 20.51 -8.39 -3.49
CA LYS A 22 19.05 -8.28 -3.26
C LYS A 22 18.28 -7.66 -4.43
N MET A 23 18.95 -7.14 -5.45
CA MET A 23 18.36 -6.50 -6.62
C MET A 23 18.51 -7.42 -7.84
N LEU A 24 17.41 -8.01 -8.27
CA LEU A 24 17.33 -8.82 -9.48
C LEU A 24 17.09 -7.91 -10.69
N LEU A 25 17.92 -8.03 -11.72
CA LEU A 25 17.73 -7.33 -12.99
C LEU A 25 16.56 -7.98 -13.75
N GLU A 26 15.43 -7.28 -13.83
CA GLU A 26 14.23 -7.79 -14.52
C GLU A 26 14.25 -7.42 -16.01
N SER A 27 14.78 -6.25 -16.36
CA SER A 27 14.87 -5.80 -17.75
C SER A 27 16.02 -4.83 -17.98
N PHE A 28 16.65 -4.94 -19.15
CA PHE A 28 17.73 -4.08 -19.59
C PHE A 28 17.50 -3.60 -21.02
N SER A 29 17.59 -2.29 -21.24
CA SER A 29 17.54 -1.65 -22.55
C SER A 29 18.48 -0.45 -22.60
N ALA A 30 18.69 0.11 -23.79
CA ALA A 30 19.53 1.30 -23.96
C ALA A 30 19.00 2.56 -23.26
N TYR A 31 17.73 2.57 -22.83
CA TYR A 31 17.06 3.74 -22.25
C TYR A 31 16.54 3.51 -20.84
N GLU A 32 16.25 2.26 -20.47
CA GLU A 32 15.61 1.87 -19.22
C GLU A 32 16.21 0.57 -18.69
N ILE A 33 16.37 0.52 -17.37
CA ILE A 33 16.81 -0.65 -16.62
C ILE A 33 15.83 -0.81 -15.45
N VAL A 34 15.31 -2.03 -15.26
CA VAL A 34 14.33 -2.35 -14.22
C VAL A 34 14.94 -3.35 -13.25
N PHE A 35 14.91 -3.03 -11.96
CA PHE A 35 15.33 -3.92 -10.88
C PHE A 35 14.15 -4.28 -9.99
N LEU A 36 14.09 -5.54 -9.59
CA LEU A 36 13.20 -6.05 -8.57
C LEU A 36 14.00 -6.31 -7.29
N LYS A 37 13.55 -5.76 -6.16
CA LYS A 37 14.17 -5.98 -4.85
C LYS A 37 13.10 -6.48 -3.90
N GLU A 38 13.28 -7.70 -3.40
CA GLU A 38 12.46 -8.23 -2.32
C GLU A 38 13.10 -7.83 -0.99
N GLU A 39 12.39 -7.03 -0.19
CA GLU A 39 12.77 -6.76 1.20
C GLU A 39 11.74 -7.39 2.12
N GLU A 40 12.20 -8.26 3.02
CA GLU A 40 11.40 -8.68 4.16
C GLU A 40 11.20 -7.47 5.08
N GLY A 41 10.02 -6.88 5.00
CA GLY A 41 9.61 -5.73 5.81
C GLY A 41 8.13 -5.80 6.09
N PHE A 42 7.72 -5.28 7.24
CA PHE A 42 6.30 -5.16 7.55
C PHE A 42 5.66 -4.18 6.56
N CYS A 43 4.70 -4.67 5.76
CA CYS A 43 3.87 -3.81 4.92
C CYS A 43 3.04 -2.92 5.85
N ASN A 44 3.56 -1.73 6.14
CA ASN A 44 2.94 -0.72 7.00
C ASN A 44 1.74 -0.05 6.31
N GLU A 45 1.04 -0.75 5.42
CA GLU A 45 -0.10 -0.25 4.67
C GLU A 45 -1.29 -1.20 4.81
N HIS A 46 -1.43 -1.83 5.97
CA HIS A 46 -2.64 -2.56 6.33
C HIS A 46 -3.59 -1.63 7.10
N TYR A 47 -4.82 -1.52 6.59
CA TYR A 47 -5.86 -0.67 7.14
C TYR A 47 -7.10 -1.49 7.49
N LEU A 48 -7.86 -1.02 8.46
CA LEU A 48 -9.16 -1.54 8.86
C LEU A 48 -10.16 -0.39 8.89
N LEU A 49 -11.20 -0.47 8.08
CA LEU A 49 -12.31 0.47 8.07
C LEU A 49 -13.46 -0.11 8.90
N LYS A 50 -13.96 0.67 9.86
CA LYS A 50 -15.13 0.30 10.68
C LYS A 50 -15.92 1.54 11.10
N GLU A 51 -17.13 1.33 11.61
CA GLU A 51 -17.95 2.40 12.17
C GLU A 51 -17.26 2.99 13.42
N GLY A 52 -16.94 4.28 13.37
CA GLY A 52 -16.39 5.04 14.48
C GLY A 52 -17.45 5.44 15.49
N GLU A 53 -17.02 5.94 16.65
CA GLU A 53 -17.93 6.36 17.72
C GLU A 53 -18.87 7.50 17.32
N ASP A 54 -18.45 8.32 16.34
CA ASP A 54 -19.24 9.43 15.78
C ASP A 54 -20.25 8.99 14.71
N GLY A 55 -20.33 7.69 14.37
CA GLY A 55 -21.20 7.15 13.32
C GLY A 55 -20.66 7.27 11.89
N ASN A 56 -19.45 7.84 11.74
CA ASN A 56 -18.74 7.90 10.47
C ASN A 56 -17.79 6.71 10.28
N ILE A 57 -17.32 6.47 9.06
CA ILE A 57 -16.26 5.48 8.82
C ILE A 57 -14.94 5.99 9.42
N ALA A 58 -14.39 5.21 10.34
CA ALA A 58 -13.05 5.41 10.89
C ALA A 58 -12.06 4.40 10.29
N ILE A 59 -10.88 4.89 9.93
CA ILE A 59 -9.79 4.13 9.34
C ILE A 59 -8.73 3.91 10.41
N TYR A 60 -8.42 2.65 10.68
CA TYR A 60 -7.39 2.23 11.60
C TYR A 60 -6.22 1.64 10.82
N LYS A 61 -5.01 1.89 11.26
CA LYS A 61 -3.80 1.23 10.77
C LYS A 61 -3.51 0.01 11.64
N LEU A 62 -3.16 -1.10 11.01
CA LEU A 62 -2.74 -2.33 11.67
C LEU A 62 -1.22 -2.44 11.65
N ASP A 63 -0.61 -2.68 12.81
CA ASP A 63 0.82 -3.02 12.92
C ASP A 63 1.06 -4.55 12.81
N GLU A 64 2.32 -4.96 13.00
CA GLU A 64 2.77 -6.35 12.95
C GLU A 64 2.11 -7.27 13.97
N ASN A 65 1.53 -6.71 15.02
CA ASN A 65 0.78 -7.43 16.05
C ASN A 65 -0.75 -7.33 15.86
N GLU A 66 -1.23 -6.88 14.70
CA GLU A 66 -2.65 -6.59 14.43
C GLU A 66 -3.26 -5.58 15.41
N GLN A 67 -2.45 -4.72 16.04
CA GLN A 67 -2.94 -3.67 16.92
C GLN A 67 -3.45 -2.49 16.07
N GLU A 68 -4.66 -2.07 16.40
CA GLU A 68 -5.35 -0.99 15.71
C GLU A 68 -4.89 0.36 16.29
N SER A 69 -4.45 1.25 15.42
CA SER A 69 -4.22 2.66 15.75
C SER A 69 -5.07 3.54 14.85
N LEU A 70 -5.84 4.48 15.42
CA LEU A 70 -6.66 5.40 14.62
C LEU A 70 -5.74 6.17 13.65
N TYR A 71 -6.01 6.01 12.36
CA TYR A 71 -5.27 6.67 11.29
C TYR A 71 -6.00 7.94 10.85
N GLU A 72 -7.29 7.81 10.55
CA GLU A 72 -8.11 8.91 10.06
C GLU A 72 -9.58 8.65 10.40
N ASN A 73 -10.34 9.72 10.65
CA ASN A 73 -11.81 9.65 10.75
C ASN A 73 -12.39 10.37 9.54
N THR A 74 -13.21 9.69 8.76
CA THR A 74 -13.79 10.26 7.54
C THR A 74 -15.04 11.09 7.90
N SER A 75 -15.53 11.86 6.93
CA SER A 75 -16.84 12.52 7.03
C SER A 75 -17.99 11.69 6.46
N ILE A 76 -17.73 10.44 6.09
CA ILE A 76 -18.70 9.55 5.46
C ILE A 76 -19.53 8.87 6.56
N ALA A 77 -20.80 9.25 6.69
CA ALA A 77 -21.68 8.68 7.70
C ALA A 77 -22.19 7.30 7.28
N VAL A 78 -22.01 6.29 8.13
CA VAL A 78 -22.37 4.90 7.84
C VAL A 78 -23.89 4.77 7.63
N GLU A 79 -24.69 5.60 8.29
CA GLU A 79 -26.16 5.58 8.18
C GLU A 79 -26.68 5.83 6.76
N TYR A 80 -25.92 6.53 5.92
CA TYR A 80 -26.31 6.86 4.54
C TYR A 80 -25.87 5.81 3.52
N LEU A 81 -25.08 4.82 3.93
CA LEU A 81 -24.64 3.76 3.04
C LEU A 81 -25.77 2.72 2.83
N PRO A 82 -25.73 1.95 1.73
CA PRO A 82 -26.63 0.81 1.54
C PRO A 82 -26.51 -0.19 2.70
N GLN A 83 -27.61 -0.91 3.01
CA GLN A 83 -27.63 -1.88 4.12
C GLN A 83 -26.53 -2.94 4.01
N THR A 84 -26.18 -3.34 2.78
CA THR A 84 -25.07 -4.25 2.50
C THR A 84 -23.75 -3.69 3.01
N ASP A 85 -23.46 -2.43 2.74
CA ASP A 85 -22.20 -1.78 3.09
C ASP A 85 -22.15 -1.41 4.56
N GLN A 86 -23.28 -1.02 5.17
CA GLN A 86 -23.38 -0.89 6.62
C GLN A 86 -22.99 -2.18 7.34
N ILE A 87 -23.43 -3.34 6.84
CA ILE A 87 -23.05 -4.64 7.39
C ILE A 87 -21.56 -4.90 7.18
N GLN A 88 -21.01 -4.59 6.00
CA GLN A 88 -19.57 -4.76 5.75
C GLN A 88 -18.71 -3.90 6.69
N ILE A 89 -19.03 -2.62 6.82
CA ILE A 89 -18.34 -1.68 7.72
C ILE A 89 -18.45 -2.13 9.19
N LYS A 90 -19.61 -2.65 9.62
CA LYS A 90 -19.78 -3.20 10.99
C LYS A 90 -18.98 -4.47 11.24
N ASN A 91 -18.77 -5.31 10.22
CA ASN A 91 -17.89 -6.47 10.32
C ASN A 91 -16.40 -6.09 10.25
N GLY A 92 -16.09 -4.90 9.74
CA GLY A 92 -14.74 -4.41 9.51
C GLY A 92 -14.23 -4.82 8.14
N ILE A 93 -13.75 -3.85 7.37
CA ILE A 93 -13.20 -4.06 6.02
C ILE A 93 -11.68 -3.87 6.09
N LYS A 94 -10.92 -4.90 5.72
CA LYS A 94 -9.45 -4.81 5.62
C LYS A 94 -9.06 -4.28 4.24
N ALA A 95 -8.19 -3.28 4.21
CA ALA A 95 -7.60 -2.75 3.00
C ALA A 95 -6.07 -2.88 3.04
N TYR A 96 -5.49 -3.38 1.97
CA TYR A 96 -4.07 -3.65 1.80
C TYR A 96 -3.50 -2.66 0.77
N GLY A 97 -2.68 -1.74 1.24
CA GLY A 97 -2.18 -0.63 0.44
C GLY A 97 -3.13 0.56 0.42
N LYS A 98 -2.56 1.74 0.13
CA LYS A 98 -3.34 2.97 -0.03
C LYS A 98 -4.25 2.95 -1.25
N GLU A 99 -3.84 2.26 -2.32
CA GLU A 99 -4.67 2.15 -3.54
C GLU A 99 -6.00 1.46 -3.25
N GLN A 100 -5.96 0.33 -2.54
CA GLN A 100 -7.18 -0.37 -2.16
C GLN A 100 -8.02 0.44 -1.17
N LEU A 101 -7.37 1.09 -0.19
CA LEU A 101 -8.05 1.98 0.75
C LEU A 101 -8.82 3.09 0.02
N ASN A 102 -8.15 3.81 -0.89
CA ASN A 102 -8.76 4.89 -1.65
C ASN A 102 -9.91 4.36 -2.53
N SER A 103 -9.71 3.24 -3.22
CA SER A 103 -10.76 2.64 -4.05
C SER A 103 -12.02 2.28 -3.25
N ILE A 104 -11.87 1.86 -1.98
CA ILE A 104 -13.01 1.57 -1.11
C ILE A 104 -13.72 2.87 -0.70
N LEU A 105 -12.96 3.91 -0.34
CA LEU A 105 -13.51 5.20 0.07
C LEU A 105 -14.25 5.89 -1.07
N GLU A 106 -13.72 5.82 -2.30
CA GLU A 106 -14.35 6.37 -3.51
C GLU A 106 -15.70 5.72 -3.82
N ASP A 107 -15.94 4.47 -3.38
CA ASP A 107 -17.25 3.80 -3.54
C ASP A 107 -18.29 4.32 -2.53
N TYR A 108 -17.85 4.96 -1.45
CA TYR A 108 -18.68 5.44 -0.35
C TYR A 108 -18.90 6.97 -0.32
N GLU A 109 -18.19 7.75 -1.15
CA GLU A 109 -18.42 9.18 -1.38
C GLU A 109 -19.46 9.46 -2.50
#